data_AF-A0AAV8ZI56-F1
#
_entry.id   AF-A0AAV8ZI56-F1
#
_cell.length_a   1.000
_cell.length_b   1.000
_cell.length_c   1.000
_cell.angle_alpha   90.00
_cell.angle_beta   90.00
_cell.angle_gamma   90.00
#
_symmetry.space_group_name_H-M   'P 1'
#
loop_
_entity.id
_entity.type
_entity.pdbx_description
1 polymer ?
#
loop_
_entity_poly.entity_id
_entity_poly.type
_entity_poly.pdbx_seq_one_letter_code
_entity_poly.pdbx_strand_id
1 'polypeptide(L)'
;TKVIRNLSDRLRFVRSMGQIQGSAGHPRTTRTLAIKKQVIARVEEAPRCSTRHIGRTLGIHNNLVGRTIKNENDHHIVTLNLTTYYLMVLNDIEIIITNNLTLVVNSFLSCCATSEEIQNEIDSLLHCLLGSSLFYQTAIAKVEECTNTIDEESETMCSVIKTHFEKCSKPVVRLFEECLPEKSREIPSFVTRSILSVSEHLCKTDGEHIFELSNPCVRSQNYKTKRCLRRIQSKLQQYNSKVPSKEEICEFMSSFKGCFESHLHSSCGHIKTREAFLNLYNAALTPCQGPALNEIELLEPHREWEVAEA
;
A
#
# COMPACT_ATOMS: atom_id res chain seq x y z
N THR A 1 -17.87 9.79 -19.82
CA THR A 1 -17.16 10.26 -21.04
C THR A 1 -15.85 11.00 -20.76
N LYS A 2 -15.81 12.14 -20.03
CA LYS A 2 -14.56 12.94 -19.82
C LYS A 2 -13.33 12.12 -19.37
N VAL A 3 -13.51 11.13 -18.48
CA VAL A 3 -12.44 10.26 -17.95
C VAL A 3 -11.72 9.46 -19.04
N ILE A 4 -12.45 8.96 -20.06
CA ILE A 4 -11.91 8.01 -21.06
C ILE A 4 -10.90 8.69 -22.01
N ARG A 5 -11.15 9.96 -22.41
CA ARG A 5 -10.17 10.72 -23.21
C ARG A 5 -8.83 10.89 -22.46
N ASN A 6 -8.91 11.13 -21.15
CA ASN A 6 -7.74 11.36 -20.29
C ASN A 6 -6.83 10.11 -20.11
N LEU A 7 -7.36 8.90 -20.35
CA LEU A 7 -6.56 7.66 -20.43
C LEU A 7 -5.85 7.51 -21.79
N SER A 8 -6.53 7.83 -22.89
CA SER A 8 -5.99 7.64 -24.25
C SER A 8 -4.72 8.46 -24.50
N ASP A 9 -4.69 9.70 -24.03
CA ASP A 9 -3.54 10.59 -24.22
C ASP A 9 -2.36 10.25 -23.29
N ARG A 10 -2.64 9.70 -22.10
CA ARG A 10 -1.61 9.10 -21.23
C ARG A 10 -0.91 7.91 -21.90
N LEU A 11 -1.66 7.03 -22.58
CA LEU A 11 -1.11 5.86 -23.27
C LEU A 11 -0.25 6.24 -24.49
N ARG A 12 -0.58 7.32 -25.20
CA ARG A 12 0.27 7.85 -26.28
C ARG A 12 1.62 8.35 -25.77
N PHE A 13 1.65 9.03 -24.62
CA PHE A 13 2.88 9.59 -24.04
C PHE A 13 3.88 8.51 -23.60
N VAL A 14 3.42 7.41 -23.00
CA VAL A 14 4.32 6.33 -22.53
C VAL A 14 5.11 5.70 -23.68
N ARG A 15 4.53 5.65 -24.90
CA ARG A 15 5.14 5.00 -26.07
C ARG A 15 6.32 5.77 -26.68
N SER A 16 6.58 7.02 -26.28
CA SER A 16 7.70 7.83 -26.78
C SER A 16 8.97 7.80 -25.91
N MET A 17 8.92 7.22 -24.70
CA MET A 17 10.05 7.21 -23.75
C MET A 17 11.01 6.01 -23.92
N GLY A 18 10.99 5.35 -25.09
CA GLY A 18 11.78 4.13 -25.35
C GLY A 18 13.24 4.33 -25.78
N GLN A 19 13.72 5.57 -25.87
CA GLN A 19 15.08 5.93 -26.28
C GLN A 19 15.63 7.09 -25.44
N ILE A 20 16.94 7.33 -25.53
CA ILE A 20 17.72 8.31 -24.75
C ILE A 20 17.99 7.87 -23.29
N GLN A 21 18.84 6.86 -23.13
CA GLN A 21 19.79 6.78 -22.02
C GLN A 21 21.21 6.73 -22.59
N GLY A 22 22.13 7.54 -22.07
CA GLY A 22 23.52 7.58 -22.56
C GLY A 22 24.18 8.96 -22.47
N SER A 23 24.43 9.46 -21.26
CA SER A 23 25.41 10.54 -20.98
C SER A 23 25.59 10.73 -19.48
N ALA A 24 26.77 10.37 -18.96
CA ALA A 24 27.27 10.74 -17.64
C ALA A 24 28.77 11.06 -17.79
N GLY A 25 29.25 12.13 -17.13
CA GLY A 25 30.66 12.56 -17.24
C GLY A 25 30.93 13.78 -18.13
N HIS A 26 30.01 14.73 -18.25
CA HIS A 26 30.31 16.06 -18.81
C HIS A 26 30.28 17.14 -17.72
N PRO A 27 31.19 18.15 -17.78
CA PRO A 27 31.28 19.21 -16.78
C PRO A 27 30.00 20.05 -16.72
N ARG A 28 29.71 20.63 -15.54
CA ARG A 28 28.52 21.47 -15.32
C ARG A 28 28.58 22.72 -16.19
N THR A 29 27.83 22.73 -17.29
CA THR A 29 27.57 23.95 -18.07
C THR A 29 26.93 25.03 -17.17
N THR A 30 27.12 26.31 -17.48
CA THR A 30 26.48 27.43 -16.78
C THR A 30 24.96 27.29 -16.70
N ARG A 31 24.34 26.73 -17.77
CA ARG A 31 22.91 26.38 -17.84
C ARG A 31 22.47 25.44 -16.70
N THR A 32 23.32 24.50 -16.28
CA THR A 32 23.03 23.58 -15.17
C THR A 32 22.93 24.30 -13.83
N LEU A 33 23.73 25.35 -13.60
CA LEU A 33 23.69 26.14 -12.37
C LEU A 33 22.47 27.07 -12.31
N ALA A 34 22.10 27.66 -13.46
CA ALA A 34 20.89 28.47 -13.59
C ALA A 34 19.62 27.65 -13.30
N ILE A 35 19.50 26.46 -13.90
CA ILE A 35 18.39 25.52 -13.63
C ILE A 35 18.38 25.10 -12.16
N LYS A 36 19.54 24.87 -11.53
CA LYS A 36 19.60 24.56 -10.08
C LYS A 36 18.95 25.68 -9.25
N LYS A 37 19.37 26.93 -9.45
CA LYS A 37 18.80 28.08 -8.71
C LYS A 37 17.29 28.24 -8.92
N GLN A 38 16.80 28.06 -10.15
CA GLN A 38 15.37 28.14 -10.46
C GLN A 38 14.54 27.04 -9.78
N VAL A 39 15.09 25.82 -9.67
CA VAL A 39 14.43 24.72 -8.94
C VAL A 39 14.32 25.04 -7.44
N ILE A 40 15.40 25.53 -6.82
CA ILE A 40 15.44 25.82 -5.38
C ILE A 40 14.43 26.94 -5.04
N ALA A 41 14.54 28.09 -5.72
CA ALA A 41 13.62 29.21 -5.52
C ALA A 41 12.16 28.79 -5.69
N ARG A 42 11.85 27.90 -6.66
CA ARG A 42 10.48 27.43 -6.86
C ARG A 42 9.99 26.36 -5.87
N VAL A 43 10.90 25.74 -5.11
CA VAL A 43 10.58 24.93 -3.92
C VAL A 43 10.32 25.86 -2.73
N GLU A 44 11.15 26.89 -2.53
CA GLU A 44 11.00 27.88 -1.45
C GLU A 44 9.69 28.69 -1.58
N GLU A 45 9.36 29.14 -2.79
CA GLU A 45 8.09 29.83 -3.10
C GLU A 45 6.84 28.95 -2.94
N ALA A 46 6.98 27.62 -3.01
CA ALA A 46 5.85 26.69 -3.10
C ALA A 46 6.16 25.29 -2.51
N PRO A 47 6.46 25.17 -1.20
CA PRO A 47 6.99 23.95 -0.60
C PRO A 47 6.08 22.72 -0.68
N ARG A 48 4.76 22.92 -0.88
CA ARG A 48 3.77 21.84 -1.08
C ARG A 48 3.60 21.43 -2.57
N CYS A 49 4.40 21.93 -3.51
CA CYS A 49 4.31 21.59 -4.93
C CYS A 49 5.13 20.34 -5.31
N SER A 50 4.46 19.34 -5.91
CA SER A 50 5.15 18.15 -6.46
C SER A 50 6.22 18.50 -7.50
N THR A 51 7.27 17.67 -7.58
CA THR A 51 8.36 17.80 -8.58
C THR A 51 7.87 17.78 -10.03
N ARG A 52 6.70 17.17 -10.31
CA ARG A 52 6.00 17.21 -11.60
C ARG A 52 5.35 18.57 -11.89
N HIS A 53 4.83 19.26 -10.87
CA HIS A 53 4.35 20.64 -11.04
C HIS A 53 5.54 21.57 -11.31
N ILE A 54 6.57 21.51 -10.47
CA ILE A 54 7.79 22.35 -10.60
C ILE A 54 8.46 22.12 -11.97
N GLY A 55 8.60 20.87 -12.41
CA GLY A 55 9.15 20.54 -13.73
C GLY A 55 8.36 21.14 -14.90
N ARG A 56 7.01 21.10 -14.84
CA ARG A 56 6.16 21.76 -15.84
C ARG A 56 6.31 23.27 -15.84
N THR A 57 6.26 23.90 -14.66
CA THR A 57 6.33 25.35 -14.49
C THR A 57 7.69 25.93 -14.93
N LEU A 58 8.77 25.18 -14.74
CA LEU A 58 10.13 25.56 -15.16
C LEU A 58 10.53 25.03 -16.55
N GLY A 59 9.66 24.29 -17.25
CA GLY A 59 9.97 23.73 -18.58
C GLY A 59 11.06 22.65 -18.60
N ILE A 60 11.27 21.93 -17.49
CA ILE A 60 12.36 20.97 -17.29
C ILE A 60 11.84 19.58 -16.87
N HIS A 61 12.63 18.55 -17.16
CA HIS A 61 12.25 17.17 -16.85
C HIS A 61 12.23 16.90 -15.33
N ASN A 62 11.16 16.27 -14.82
CA ASN A 62 10.96 16.03 -13.37
C ASN A 62 12.15 15.34 -12.68
N ASN A 63 12.82 14.41 -13.37
CA ASN A 63 14.00 13.72 -12.83
C ASN A 63 15.19 14.67 -12.60
N LEU A 64 15.28 15.78 -13.34
CA LEU A 64 16.27 16.83 -13.11
C LEU A 64 15.91 17.66 -11.87
N VAL A 65 14.62 17.95 -11.65
CA VAL A 65 14.12 18.58 -10.41
C VAL A 65 14.49 17.73 -9.20
N GLY A 66 14.12 16.45 -9.20
CA GLY A 66 14.42 15.52 -8.11
C GLY A 66 15.92 15.31 -7.89
N ARG A 67 16.74 15.23 -8.96
CA ARG A 67 18.21 15.18 -8.84
C ARG A 67 18.81 16.49 -8.34
N THR A 68 18.22 17.64 -8.62
CA THR A 68 18.71 18.92 -8.10
C THR A 68 18.45 19.01 -6.60
N ILE A 69 17.23 18.70 -6.17
CA ILE A 69 16.83 18.68 -4.76
C ILE A 69 17.67 17.67 -3.96
N LYS A 70 17.84 16.44 -4.46
CA LYS A 70 18.66 15.40 -3.80
C LYS A 70 20.18 15.72 -3.77
N ASN A 71 20.64 16.77 -4.45
CA ASN A 71 22.03 17.25 -4.44
C ASN A 71 22.21 18.58 -3.67
N GLU A 72 21.22 18.96 -2.86
CA GLU A 72 21.34 19.96 -1.79
C GLU A 72 21.30 19.19 -0.46
N ASN A 73 22.26 19.45 0.43
CA ASN A 73 22.31 18.80 1.74
C ASN A 73 21.45 19.54 2.79
N ASP A 74 20.66 20.53 2.37
CA ASP A 74 19.84 21.34 3.27
C ASP A 74 18.62 20.56 3.77
N HIS A 75 18.75 20.06 5.00
CA HIS A 75 17.87 19.07 5.62
C HIS A 75 16.37 19.40 5.58
N HIS A 76 15.98 20.68 5.60
CA HIS A 76 14.58 21.10 5.59
C HIS A 76 13.82 20.71 4.30
N ILE A 77 14.47 20.72 3.13
CA ILE A 77 13.81 20.33 1.87
C ILE A 77 13.67 18.80 1.77
N VAL A 78 14.56 18.06 2.44
CA VAL A 78 14.53 16.59 2.49
C VAL A 78 13.29 16.10 3.22
N THR A 79 12.88 16.74 4.33
CA THR A 79 11.71 16.32 5.14
C THR A 79 10.40 16.36 4.36
N LEU A 80 10.11 17.46 3.64
CA LEU A 80 8.91 17.59 2.80
C LEU A 80 8.88 16.57 1.65
N ASN A 81 10.05 16.27 1.06
CA ASN A 81 10.17 15.23 0.05
C ASN A 81 10.05 13.83 0.67
N LEU A 82 10.49 13.60 1.92
CA LEU A 82 10.26 12.36 2.64
C LEU A 82 8.76 12.16 2.90
N THR A 83 8.02 13.12 3.45
CA THR A 83 6.56 12.94 3.65
C THR A 83 5.82 12.70 2.35
N THR A 84 6.16 13.42 1.26
CA THR A 84 5.56 13.20 -0.06
C THR A 84 5.97 11.85 -0.67
N TYR A 85 7.23 11.43 -0.50
CA TYR A 85 7.73 10.15 -0.99
C TYR A 85 7.20 8.98 -0.15
N TYR A 86 7.02 9.14 1.15
CA TYR A 86 6.31 8.20 2.01
C TYR A 86 4.82 8.15 1.65
N LEU A 87 4.13 9.25 1.36
CA LEU A 87 2.75 9.18 0.84
C LEU A 87 2.68 8.53 -0.54
N MET A 88 3.70 8.68 -1.39
CA MET A 88 3.83 7.93 -2.65
C MET A 88 4.20 6.46 -2.45
N VAL A 89 5.05 6.13 -1.48
CA VAL A 89 5.47 4.77 -1.13
C VAL A 89 4.38 4.07 -0.32
N LEU A 90 3.53 4.78 0.42
CA LEU A 90 2.32 4.30 1.06
C LEU A 90 1.18 4.23 0.05
N ASN A 91 1.13 5.07 -0.99
CA ASN A 91 0.26 4.80 -2.14
C ASN A 91 0.77 3.61 -2.96
N ASP A 92 2.08 3.42 -3.14
CA ASP A 92 2.64 2.24 -3.84
C ASP A 92 2.59 0.98 -2.94
N ILE A 93 2.66 1.10 -1.61
CA ILE A 93 2.51 0.02 -0.62
C ILE A 93 1.05 -0.25 -0.31
N GLU A 94 0.14 0.71 -0.42
CA GLU A 94 -1.29 0.44 -0.56
C GLU A 94 -1.49 -0.25 -1.91
N ILE A 95 -1.05 0.31 -3.03
CA ILE A 95 -1.12 -0.34 -4.34
C ILE A 95 -0.36 -1.70 -4.39
N ILE A 96 0.50 -2.06 -3.44
CA ILE A 96 1.12 -3.40 -3.30
C ILE A 96 0.49 -4.26 -2.19
N ILE A 97 -0.05 -3.69 -1.11
CA ILE A 97 -0.80 -4.39 -0.06
C ILE A 97 -2.20 -4.58 -0.60
N THR A 98 -2.95 -3.52 -0.87
CA THR A 98 -4.16 -3.50 -1.70
C THR A 98 -3.91 -4.26 -3.01
N ASN A 99 -3.06 -3.92 -3.99
CA ASN A 99 -2.87 -4.85 -5.16
C ASN A 99 -1.88 -6.01 -4.93
N ASN A 100 -1.88 -6.60 -3.72
CA ASN A 100 -1.76 -8.05 -3.53
C ASN A 100 -2.98 -8.64 -2.78
N LEU A 101 -3.69 -7.87 -1.94
CA LEU A 101 -5.01 -8.13 -1.36
C LEU A 101 -6.06 -8.04 -2.44
N THR A 102 -6.47 -6.90 -2.98
CA THR A 102 -7.09 -6.72 -4.32
C THR A 102 -6.48 -7.55 -5.45
N LEU A 103 -5.26 -8.11 -5.39
CA LEU A 103 -4.86 -9.15 -6.36
C LEU A 103 -5.29 -10.56 -5.93
N VAL A 104 -5.21 -10.93 -4.66
CA VAL A 104 -5.80 -12.15 -4.04
C VAL A 104 -7.33 -12.09 -4.08
N VAL A 105 -7.94 -10.93 -3.86
CA VAL A 105 -9.37 -10.59 -3.75
C VAL A 105 -9.94 -10.38 -5.13
N ASN A 106 -9.31 -9.66 -6.07
CA ASN A 106 -9.77 -9.72 -7.46
C ASN A 106 -9.43 -11.06 -8.11
N SER A 107 -8.47 -11.86 -7.62
CA SER A 107 -8.31 -13.25 -8.08
C SER A 107 -9.30 -14.20 -7.40
N PHE A 108 -9.73 -13.94 -6.17
CA PHE A 108 -10.90 -14.57 -5.54
C PHE A 108 -12.11 -14.18 -6.37
N LEU A 109 -12.60 -12.94 -6.31
CA LEU A 109 -13.75 -12.43 -7.09
C LEU A 109 -13.73 -12.87 -8.57
N SER A 110 -12.60 -12.81 -9.28
CA SER A 110 -12.51 -13.25 -10.69
C SER A 110 -12.47 -14.79 -10.89
N CYS A 111 -12.04 -15.57 -9.90
CA CYS A 111 -12.17 -17.04 -9.92
C CYS A 111 -13.48 -17.54 -9.25
N CYS A 112 -14.13 -16.70 -8.44
CA CYS A 112 -15.32 -17.01 -7.64
C CYS A 112 -16.61 -16.50 -8.28
N ALA A 113 -16.56 -15.56 -9.24
CA ALA A 113 -17.69 -15.12 -10.06
C ALA A 113 -18.26 -16.22 -11.00
N THR A 114 -17.85 -17.48 -10.81
CA THR A 114 -18.45 -18.68 -11.41
C THR A 114 -18.94 -19.69 -10.36
N SER A 115 -18.98 -19.29 -9.08
CA SER A 115 -19.36 -20.11 -7.93
C SER A 115 -20.59 -19.48 -7.26
N GLU A 116 -21.73 -20.15 -7.39
CA GLU A 116 -23.01 -19.69 -6.84
C GLU A 116 -22.96 -19.60 -5.30
N GLU A 117 -22.19 -20.46 -4.63
CA GLU A 117 -21.96 -20.41 -3.18
C GLU A 117 -21.28 -19.10 -2.75
N ILE A 118 -20.19 -18.68 -3.40
CA ILE A 118 -19.52 -17.42 -3.04
C ILE A 118 -20.30 -16.20 -3.52
N GLN A 119 -21.05 -16.26 -4.62
CA GLN A 119 -21.94 -15.14 -4.97
C GLN A 119 -22.99 -14.93 -3.86
N ASN A 120 -23.53 -16.00 -3.27
CA ASN A 120 -24.42 -15.91 -2.10
C ASN A 120 -23.69 -15.42 -0.84
N GLU A 121 -22.44 -15.80 -0.58
CA GLU A 121 -21.65 -15.23 0.54
C GLU A 121 -21.36 -13.72 0.34
N ILE A 122 -21.04 -13.30 -0.89
CA ILE A 122 -20.82 -11.88 -1.27
C ILE A 122 -22.12 -11.08 -1.17
N ASP A 123 -23.24 -11.61 -1.65
CA ASP A 123 -24.53 -10.95 -1.59
C ASP A 123 -25.08 -10.94 -0.15
N SER A 124 -24.74 -11.92 0.69
CA SER A 124 -24.98 -11.89 2.14
C SER A 124 -24.13 -10.83 2.85
N LEU A 125 -22.85 -10.68 2.49
CA LEU A 125 -21.97 -9.61 3.01
C LEU A 125 -22.46 -8.22 2.57
N LEU A 126 -22.83 -8.07 1.30
CA LEU A 126 -23.45 -6.85 0.77
C LEU A 126 -24.79 -6.57 1.44
N HIS A 127 -25.66 -7.57 1.65
CA HIS A 127 -26.92 -7.38 2.36
C HIS A 127 -26.68 -7.02 3.84
N CYS A 128 -25.65 -7.57 4.48
CA CYS A 128 -25.27 -7.18 5.84
C CYS A 128 -24.84 -5.70 5.87
N LEU A 129 -23.97 -5.26 4.96
CA LEU A 129 -23.47 -3.88 4.89
C LEU A 129 -24.51 -2.86 4.38
N LEU A 130 -25.42 -3.25 3.48
CA LEU A 130 -26.45 -2.38 2.88
C LEU A 130 -27.73 -2.32 3.72
N GLY A 131 -28.15 -3.45 4.29
CA GLY A 131 -29.18 -3.48 5.34
C GLY A 131 -28.73 -2.69 6.56
N SER A 132 -27.45 -2.79 6.92
CA SER A 132 -26.78 -1.97 7.92
C SER A 132 -26.20 -0.66 7.35
N SER A 133 -26.75 -0.10 6.27
CA SER A 133 -26.21 1.10 5.61
C SER A 133 -26.07 2.31 6.54
N LEU A 134 -26.95 2.43 7.55
CA LEU A 134 -26.80 3.40 8.64
C LEU A 134 -25.56 3.11 9.49
N PHE A 135 -25.37 1.87 9.97
CA PHE A 135 -24.18 1.49 10.74
C PHE A 135 -22.89 1.62 9.93
N TYR A 136 -22.90 1.33 8.63
CA TYR A 136 -21.75 1.57 7.75
C TYR A 136 -21.41 3.06 7.65
N GLN A 137 -22.41 3.93 7.44
CA GLN A 137 -22.22 5.39 7.43
C GLN A 137 -21.71 5.89 8.79
N THR A 138 -22.28 5.42 9.90
CA THR A 138 -21.83 5.74 11.27
C THR A 138 -20.41 5.24 11.54
N ALA A 139 -20.04 4.05 11.06
CA ALA A 139 -18.69 3.51 11.22
C ALA A 139 -17.68 4.36 10.45
N ILE A 140 -17.96 4.70 9.18
CA ILE A 140 -17.13 5.59 8.36
C ILE A 140 -17.02 6.99 8.98
N ALA A 141 -18.14 7.57 9.46
CA ALA A 141 -18.13 8.87 10.13
C ALA A 141 -17.24 8.86 11.38
N LYS A 142 -17.24 7.78 12.18
CA LYS A 142 -16.33 7.61 13.32
C LYS A 142 -14.86 7.44 12.88
N VAL A 143 -14.58 6.80 11.74
CA VAL A 143 -13.21 6.77 11.18
C VAL A 143 -12.76 8.17 10.77
N GLU A 144 -13.62 8.93 10.11
CA GLU A 144 -13.36 10.30 9.65
C GLU A 144 -13.14 11.25 10.84
N GLU A 145 -14.06 11.26 11.81
CA GLU A 145 -13.94 12.01 13.07
C GLU A 145 -12.63 11.70 13.80
N CYS A 146 -12.32 10.41 14.01
CA CYS A 146 -11.08 10.00 14.66
C CYS A 146 -9.85 10.45 13.86
N THR A 147 -9.85 10.28 12.53
CA THR A 147 -8.71 10.67 11.68
C THR A 147 -8.50 12.19 11.69
N ASN A 148 -9.57 12.98 11.76
CA ASN A 148 -9.52 14.44 11.89
C ASN A 148 -8.99 14.93 13.26
N THR A 149 -8.83 14.05 14.26
CA THR A 149 -8.15 14.39 15.53
C THR A 149 -6.66 14.09 15.53
N ILE A 150 -6.12 13.49 14.46
CA ILE A 150 -4.67 13.23 14.32
C ILE A 150 -3.97 14.50 13.83
N ASP A 151 -3.10 15.07 14.65
CA ASP A 151 -2.34 16.28 14.31
C ASP A 151 -1.19 15.98 13.34
N GLU A 152 -1.38 16.27 12.05
CA GLU A 152 -0.37 16.13 10.99
C GLU A 152 0.90 17.00 11.21
N GLU A 153 0.87 18.03 12.08
CA GLU A 153 2.02 18.91 12.30
C GLU A 153 2.95 18.44 13.44
N SER A 154 2.44 17.66 14.41
CA SER A 154 3.26 17.09 15.49
C SER A 154 3.49 15.58 15.40
N GLU A 155 2.59 14.81 14.76
CA GLU A 155 2.74 13.36 14.65
C GLU A 155 3.66 12.91 13.50
N THR A 156 4.37 11.80 13.71
CA THR A 156 5.15 11.16 12.65
C THR A 156 4.24 10.33 11.74
N MET A 157 4.60 10.18 10.45
CA MET A 157 3.88 9.27 9.53
C MET A 157 3.66 7.86 10.13
N CYS A 158 4.61 7.38 10.92
CA CYS A 158 4.54 6.10 11.63
C CYS A 158 3.45 6.07 12.71
N SER A 159 3.35 7.11 13.53
CA SER A 159 2.33 7.23 14.58
C SER A 159 0.96 7.62 14.03
N VAL A 160 0.88 8.34 12.90
CA VAL A 160 -0.35 8.55 12.12
C VAL A 160 -0.92 7.20 11.65
N ILE A 161 -0.12 6.38 10.93
CA ILE A 161 -0.56 5.06 10.46
C ILE A 161 -0.95 4.17 11.64
N LYS A 162 -0.14 4.14 12.70
CA LYS A 162 -0.41 3.35 13.90
C LYS A 162 -1.74 3.74 14.54
N THR A 163 -1.96 5.04 14.79
CA THR A 163 -3.21 5.56 15.36
C THR A 163 -4.42 5.28 14.47
N HIS A 164 -4.29 5.43 13.15
CA HIS A 164 -5.38 5.15 12.22
C HIS A 164 -5.79 3.66 12.24
N PHE A 165 -4.83 2.73 12.12
CA PHE A 165 -5.14 1.29 12.06
C PHE A 165 -5.38 0.63 13.42
N GLU A 166 -4.78 1.11 14.52
CA GLU A 166 -5.07 0.60 15.87
C GLU A 166 -6.34 1.18 16.49
N LYS A 167 -6.68 2.46 16.21
CA LYS A 167 -7.80 3.16 16.85
C LYS A 167 -8.90 3.52 15.85
N CYS A 168 -8.61 4.35 14.86
CA CYS A 168 -9.66 4.94 14.02
C CYS A 168 -10.41 3.93 13.16
N SER A 169 -9.74 2.89 12.66
CA SER A 169 -10.38 1.85 11.85
C SER A 169 -11.22 0.83 12.65
N LYS A 170 -11.13 0.80 13.99
CA LYS A 170 -11.86 -0.18 14.84
C LYS A 170 -13.36 -0.31 14.53
N PRO A 171 -14.14 0.77 14.28
CA PRO A 171 -15.57 0.65 13.99
C PRO A 171 -15.87 -0.09 12.69
N VAL A 172 -15.07 0.16 11.64
CA VAL A 172 -15.20 -0.51 10.35
C VAL A 172 -14.69 -1.95 10.41
N VAL A 173 -13.59 -2.19 11.12
CA VAL A 173 -13.09 -3.55 11.40
C VAL A 173 -14.20 -4.40 12.03
N ARG A 174 -14.76 -3.95 13.17
CA ARG A 174 -15.84 -4.68 13.88
C ARG A 174 -17.05 -4.96 13.00
N LEU A 175 -17.51 -3.99 12.20
CA LEU A 175 -18.62 -4.19 11.26
C LEU A 175 -18.34 -5.31 10.24
N PHE A 176 -17.11 -5.45 9.75
CA PHE A 176 -16.75 -6.60 8.91
C PHE A 176 -16.63 -7.91 9.71
N GLU A 177 -16.15 -7.88 10.96
CA GLU A 177 -16.04 -9.06 11.84
C GLU A 177 -17.44 -9.59 12.27
N GLU A 178 -18.42 -8.70 12.37
CA GLU A 178 -19.83 -9.01 12.63
C GLU A 178 -20.55 -9.57 11.39
N CYS A 179 -20.26 -9.02 10.19
CA CYS A 179 -20.85 -9.48 8.93
C CYS A 179 -20.21 -10.74 8.32
N LEU A 180 -19.02 -11.17 8.76
CA LEU A 180 -18.32 -12.36 8.25
C LEU A 180 -18.76 -13.65 8.99
N PRO A 181 -18.74 -14.82 8.31
CA PRO A 181 -19.00 -16.10 8.96
C PRO A 181 -17.89 -16.44 9.96
N GLU A 182 -18.21 -17.21 11.01
CA GLU A 182 -17.35 -17.48 12.16
C GLU A 182 -15.91 -17.89 11.79
N LYS A 183 -15.75 -18.79 10.81
CA LYS A 183 -14.46 -19.26 10.27
C LYS A 183 -13.54 -18.11 9.80
N SER A 184 -14.13 -17.01 9.37
CA SER A 184 -13.50 -15.89 8.70
C SER A 184 -13.60 -14.59 9.50
N ARG A 185 -14.21 -14.60 10.69
CA ARG A 185 -14.35 -13.43 11.58
C ARG A 185 -13.02 -12.76 11.87
N GLU A 186 -11.92 -13.51 12.04
CA GLU A 186 -10.60 -12.91 12.31
C GLU A 186 -9.93 -12.21 11.10
N ILE A 187 -10.47 -12.29 9.88
CA ILE A 187 -9.78 -11.72 8.70
C ILE A 187 -9.57 -10.19 8.80
N PRO A 188 -10.55 -9.36 9.18
CA PRO A 188 -10.38 -7.91 9.22
C PRO A 188 -9.29 -7.47 10.21
N SER A 189 -9.31 -7.99 11.44
CA SER A 189 -8.23 -7.75 12.42
C SER A 189 -6.90 -8.42 12.05
N PHE A 190 -6.89 -9.53 11.31
CA PHE A 190 -5.66 -10.08 10.74
C PHE A 190 -5.05 -9.13 9.69
N VAL A 191 -5.87 -8.53 8.82
CA VAL A 191 -5.42 -7.58 7.79
C VAL A 191 -4.88 -6.29 8.43
N THR A 192 -5.56 -5.71 9.42
CA THR A 192 -5.03 -4.51 10.11
C THR A 192 -3.75 -4.81 10.89
N ARG A 193 -3.67 -5.95 11.61
CA ARG A 193 -2.42 -6.43 12.25
C ARG A 193 -1.28 -6.61 11.22
N SER A 194 -1.59 -7.05 10.01
CA SER A 194 -0.60 -7.22 8.92
C SER A 194 -0.09 -5.87 8.40
N ILE A 195 -1.00 -4.89 8.20
CA ILE A 195 -0.65 -3.52 7.79
C ILE A 195 0.19 -2.82 8.87
N LEU A 196 -0.19 -2.96 10.14
CA LEU A 196 0.57 -2.44 11.28
C LEU A 196 1.96 -3.07 11.38
N SER A 197 2.09 -4.39 11.21
CA SER A 197 3.38 -5.08 11.21
C SER A 197 4.29 -4.61 10.07
N VAL A 198 3.73 -4.36 8.89
CA VAL A 198 4.45 -3.75 7.75
C VAL A 198 4.88 -2.31 8.06
N SER A 199 3.97 -1.48 8.60
CA SER A 199 4.26 -0.09 8.98
C SER A 199 5.40 -0.03 10.01
N GLU A 200 5.30 -0.79 11.10
CA GLU A 200 6.34 -0.86 12.12
C GLU A 200 7.69 -1.35 11.57
N HIS A 201 7.69 -2.25 10.60
CA HIS A 201 8.92 -2.68 9.93
C HIS A 201 9.53 -1.54 9.10
N LEU A 202 8.74 -0.87 8.25
CA LEU A 202 9.18 0.27 7.44
C LEU A 202 9.73 1.41 8.29
N CYS A 203 9.06 1.73 9.39
CA CYS A 203 9.46 2.76 10.36
C CYS A 203 10.77 2.44 11.11
N LYS A 204 11.23 1.19 11.08
CA LYS A 204 12.51 0.71 11.64
C LYS A 204 13.54 0.40 10.54
N THR A 205 13.18 0.56 9.27
CA THR A 205 14.01 0.25 8.10
C THR A 205 14.77 1.49 7.64
N ASP A 206 16.02 1.32 7.19
CA ASP A 206 16.79 2.45 6.67
C ASP A 206 16.26 2.98 5.33
N GLY A 207 16.60 4.23 5.03
CA GLY A 207 16.14 4.89 3.81
C GLY A 207 16.61 4.22 2.51
N GLU A 208 17.74 3.47 2.51
CA GLU A 208 18.23 2.81 1.29
C GLU A 208 17.33 1.65 0.89
N HIS A 209 16.96 0.79 1.86
CA HIS A 209 16.01 -0.29 1.64
C HIS A 209 14.62 0.23 1.26
N ILE A 210 14.18 1.37 1.82
CA ILE A 210 12.91 2.00 1.45
C ILE A 210 12.95 2.54 0.01
N PHE A 211 14.06 3.14 -0.44
CA PHE A 211 14.21 3.53 -1.85
C PHE A 211 14.16 2.32 -2.80
N GLU A 212 14.69 1.17 -2.38
CA GLU A 212 14.65 -0.07 -3.16
C GLU A 212 13.24 -0.67 -3.32
N LEU A 213 12.28 -0.34 -2.45
CA LEU A 213 10.87 -0.74 -2.64
C LEU A 213 10.23 -0.11 -3.90
N SER A 214 10.83 0.95 -4.45
CA SER A 214 10.40 1.54 -5.74
C SER A 214 10.99 0.84 -6.98
N ASN A 215 11.82 -0.19 -6.80
CA ASN A 215 12.55 -0.83 -7.89
C ASN A 215 11.63 -1.64 -8.83
N PRO A 216 11.58 -1.34 -10.15
CA PRO A 216 10.64 -1.97 -11.07
C PRO A 216 10.93 -3.46 -11.35
N CYS A 217 12.04 -4.02 -10.88
CA CYS A 217 12.39 -5.43 -11.08
C CYS A 217 11.32 -6.40 -10.55
N VAL A 218 10.65 -6.07 -9.43
CA VAL A 218 9.55 -6.89 -8.85
C VAL A 218 8.30 -6.89 -9.73
N ARG A 219 8.15 -5.92 -10.65
CA ARG A 219 7.06 -5.89 -11.64
C ARG A 219 7.39 -6.72 -12.90
N SER A 220 8.64 -7.21 -13.05
CA SER A 220 9.10 -7.93 -14.24
C SER A 220 8.94 -9.47 -14.13
N GLN A 221 7.76 -9.97 -14.52
CA GLN A 221 7.45 -11.40 -14.47
C GLN A 221 8.15 -12.21 -15.58
N ASN A 222 9.16 -13.01 -15.22
CA ASN A 222 9.77 -14.00 -16.11
C ASN A 222 8.97 -15.32 -16.19
N TYR A 223 9.38 -16.26 -17.05
CA TYR A 223 8.67 -17.54 -17.25
C TYR A 223 8.58 -18.41 -15.98
N LYS A 224 9.62 -18.43 -15.13
CA LYS A 224 9.60 -19.18 -13.87
C LYS A 224 8.55 -18.59 -12.92
N THR A 225 8.54 -17.25 -12.76
CA THR A 225 7.51 -16.52 -12.00
C THR A 225 6.11 -16.86 -12.50
N LYS A 226 5.85 -16.76 -13.82
CA LYS A 226 4.53 -17.07 -14.40
C LYS A 226 4.11 -18.53 -14.21
N ARG A 227 5.02 -19.50 -14.35
CA ARG A 227 4.74 -20.92 -14.07
C ARG A 227 4.42 -21.16 -12.59
N CYS A 228 5.07 -20.42 -11.71
CA CYS A 228 4.90 -20.53 -10.27
C CYS A 228 3.59 -19.88 -9.80
N LEU A 229 3.27 -18.67 -10.26
CA LEU A 229 1.98 -18.00 -10.00
C LEU A 229 0.77 -18.86 -10.44
N ARG A 230 0.87 -19.63 -11.51
CA ARG A 230 -0.19 -20.58 -11.91
C ARG A 230 -0.44 -21.69 -10.87
N ARG A 231 0.59 -22.15 -10.15
CA ARG A 231 0.44 -23.15 -9.07
C ARG A 231 -0.27 -22.56 -7.85
N ILE A 232 0.08 -21.31 -7.53
CA ILE A 232 -0.58 -20.51 -6.50
C ILE A 232 -2.04 -20.27 -6.88
N GLN A 233 -2.34 -19.94 -8.14
CA GLN A 233 -3.71 -19.78 -8.64
C GLN A 233 -4.51 -21.08 -8.51
N SER A 234 -3.92 -22.25 -8.81
CA SER A 234 -4.59 -23.55 -8.59
C SER A 234 -4.75 -23.94 -7.11
N LYS A 235 -3.99 -23.33 -6.18
CA LYS A 235 -4.28 -23.38 -4.74
C LYS A 235 -5.42 -22.43 -4.38
N LEU A 236 -5.39 -21.19 -4.88
CA LEU A 236 -6.43 -20.19 -4.63
C LEU A 236 -7.83 -20.71 -5.06
N GLN A 237 -7.88 -21.41 -6.19
CA GLN A 237 -9.08 -22.10 -6.70
C GLN A 237 -9.68 -23.15 -5.76
N GLN A 238 -8.95 -23.62 -4.74
CA GLN A 238 -9.49 -24.55 -3.72
C GLN A 238 -10.36 -23.82 -2.68
N TYR A 239 -10.23 -22.49 -2.57
CA TYR A 239 -11.07 -21.63 -1.75
C TYR A 239 -12.23 -20.98 -2.55
N ASN A 240 -12.44 -21.36 -3.82
CA ASN A 240 -13.50 -20.82 -4.69
C ASN A 240 -14.95 -21.14 -4.23
N SER A 241 -15.14 -21.93 -3.18
CA SER A 241 -16.46 -22.30 -2.65
C SER A 241 -16.83 -21.60 -1.33
N LYS A 242 -15.85 -21.12 -0.55
CA LYS A 242 -16.07 -20.57 0.81
C LYS A 242 -15.03 -19.52 1.16
N VAL A 243 -15.40 -18.48 1.92
CA VAL A 243 -14.42 -17.58 2.56
C VAL A 243 -13.38 -18.40 3.37
N PRO A 244 -12.06 -18.14 3.23
CA PRO A 244 -11.03 -18.90 3.93
C PRO A 244 -10.98 -18.54 5.44
N SER A 245 -10.30 -19.35 6.25
CA SER A 245 -9.89 -18.93 7.60
C SER A 245 -8.57 -18.15 7.59
N LYS A 246 -8.23 -17.55 8.74
CA LYS A 246 -6.92 -16.94 9.00
C LYS A 246 -5.77 -17.93 8.75
N GLU A 247 -5.94 -19.17 9.18
CA GLU A 247 -4.96 -20.26 9.07
C GLU A 247 -4.77 -20.67 7.61
N GLU A 248 -5.85 -20.75 6.83
CA GLU A 248 -5.79 -21.03 5.39
C GLU A 248 -5.10 -19.89 4.61
N ILE A 249 -5.35 -18.63 4.96
CA ILE A 249 -4.61 -17.47 4.42
C ILE A 249 -3.11 -17.58 4.78
N CYS A 250 -2.78 -17.93 6.01
CA CYS A 250 -1.41 -18.09 6.48
C CYS A 250 -0.69 -19.28 5.80
N GLU A 251 -1.35 -20.41 5.55
CA GLU A 251 -0.79 -21.54 4.80
C GLU A 251 -0.60 -21.20 3.31
N PHE A 252 -1.60 -20.56 2.70
CA PHE A 252 -1.53 -20.06 1.33
C PHE A 252 -0.33 -19.14 1.15
N MET A 253 -0.19 -18.12 1.99
CA MET A 253 0.93 -17.19 1.97
C MET A 253 2.27 -17.90 2.26
N SER A 254 2.34 -18.77 3.26
CA SER A 254 3.57 -19.54 3.53
C SER A 254 4.02 -20.35 2.32
N SER A 255 3.07 -20.89 1.53
CA SER A 255 3.37 -21.58 0.26
C SER A 255 3.67 -20.64 -0.92
N PHE A 256 3.29 -19.37 -0.86
CA PHE A 256 3.68 -18.32 -1.81
C PHE A 256 5.13 -17.86 -1.61
N LYS A 257 5.65 -17.86 -0.38
CA LYS A 257 6.98 -17.31 -0.01
C LYS A 257 8.11 -17.75 -0.96
N GLY A 258 8.31 -19.06 -1.15
CA GLY A 258 9.37 -19.58 -2.02
C GLY A 258 9.19 -19.21 -3.50
N CYS A 259 7.96 -18.91 -3.94
CA CYS A 259 7.68 -18.37 -5.26
C CYS A 259 8.17 -16.91 -5.38
N PHE A 260 7.91 -16.11 -4.36
CA PHE A 260 8.31 -14.72 -4.27
C PHE A 260 9.83 -14.60 -4.19
N GLU A 261 10.49 -15.37 -3.32
CA GLU A 261 11.95 -15.46 -3.22
C GLU A 261 12.58 -15.86 -4.56
N SER A 262 12.05 -16.89 -5.24
CA SER A 262 12.55 -17.31 -6.55
C SER A 262 12.34 -16.25 -7.63
N HIS A 263 11.25 -15.47 -7.56
CA HIS A 263 11.01 -14.36 -8.47
C HIS A 263 11.98 -13.20 -8.20
N LEU A 264 12.12 -12.77 -6.94
CA LEU A 264 13.06 -11.73 -6.51
C LEU A 264 14.50 -12.10 -6.95
N HIS A 265 14.95 -13.32 -6.69
CA HIS A 265 16.28 -13.78 -7.11
C HIS A 265 16.48 -13.80 -8.64
N SER A 266 15.42 -14.07 -9.43
CA SER A 266 15.52 -14.20 -10.89
C SER A 266 15.20 -12.93 -11.69
N SER A 267 14.59 -11.92 -11.07
CA SER A 267 14.27 -10.63 -11.70
C SER A 267 15.03 -9.44 -11.09
N CYS A 268 15.46 -9.49 -9.83
CA CYS A 268 16.16 -8.41 -9.13
C CYS A 268 17.61 -8.80 -8.83
N GLY A 269 18.58 -8.26 -9.58
CA GLY A 269 20.01 -8.56 -9.37
C GLY A 269 20.61 -7.96 -8.10
N HIS A 270 20.14 -6.78 -7.68
CA HIS A 270 20.68 -6.10 -6.50
C HIS A 270 20.24 -6.79 -5.19
N ILE A 271 21.09 -6.74 -4.17
CA ILE A 271 20.89 -7.51 -2.92
C ILE A 271 19.88 -6.79 -2.01
N LYS A 272 20.09 -5.51 -1.71
CA LYS A 272 19.19 -4.69 -0.87
C LYS A 272 17.74 -4.70 -1.36
N THR A 273 17.50 -4.78 -2.67
CA THR A 273 16.13 -4.92 -3.23
C THR A 273 15.46 -6.22 -2.81
N ARG A 274 16.20 -7.33 -2.88
CA ARG A 274 15.67 -8.66 -2.51
C ARG A 274 15.41 -8.73 -1.01
N GLU A 275 16.31 -8.15 -0.21
CA GLU A 275 16.17 -8.04 1.24
C GLU A 275 15.00 -7.14 1.64
N ALA A 276 14.88 -5.92 1.10
CA ALA A 276 13.77 -5.00 1.38
C ALA A 276 12.40 -5.63 1.10
N PHE A 277 12.21 -6.22 -0.09
CA PHE A 277 10.94 -6.86 -0.43
C PHE A 277 10.67 -8.14 0.37
N LEU A 278 11.69 -8.96 0.67
CA LEU A 278 11.51 -10.17 1.46
C LEU A 278 11.23 -9.86 2.94
N ASN A 279 11.86 -8.82 3.50
CA ASN A 279 11.62 -8.39 4.87
C ASN A 279 10.22 -7.75 5.01
N LEU A 280 9.80 -6.93 4.05
CA LEU A 280 8.43 -6.42 3.95
C LEU A 280 7.39 -7.56 3.90
N TYR A 281 7.69 -8.60 3.11
CA TYR A 281 6.85 -9.79 2.99
C TYR A 281 6.80 -10.62 4.29
N ASN A 282 7.94 -10.78 4.97
CA ASN A 282 7.98 -11.44 6.28
C ASN A 282 7.23 -10.64 7.34
N ALA A 283 7.34 -9.31 7.34
CA ALA A 283 6.62 -8.43 8.26
C ALA A 283 5.10 -8.56 8.11
N ALA A 284 4.59 -8.64 6.88
CA ALA A 284 3.18 -8.92 6.59
C ALA A 284 2.70 -10.29 7.10
N LEU A 285 3.61 -11.24 7.39
CA LEU A 285 3.31 -12.56 7.95
C LEU A 285 3.57 -12.68 9.45
N THR A 286 3.94 -11.59 10.14
CA THR A 286 4.06 -11.58 11.61
C THR A 286 2.76 -12.05 12.30
N PRO A 287 1.54 -11.66 11.85
CA PRO A 287 0.30 -12.15 12.48
C PRO A 287 0.00 -13.64 12.24
N CYS A 288 0.77 -14.33 11.38
CA CYS A 288 0.71 -15.79 11.21
C CYS A 288 1.66 -16.55 12.16
N GLN A 289 2.54 -15.86 12.90
CA GLN A 289 3.61 -16.47 13.69
C GLN A 289 3.40 -16.37 15.20
N GLY A 290 2.57 -15.45 15.66
CA GLY A 290 2.15 -15.40 17.06
C GLY A 290 1.08 -16.47 17.36
N PRO A 291 0.88 -16.84 18.64
CA PRO A 291 -0.43 -17.30 19.06
C PRO A 291 -1.48 -16.21 18.72
N ALA A 292 -2.75 -16.58 18.61
CA ALA A 292 -3.80 -15.57 18.65
C ALA A 292 -3.60 -14.73 19.92
N LEU A 293 -3.34 -13.43 19.76
CA LEU A 293 -3.16 -12.52 20.89
C LEU A 293 -4.45 -12.58 21.72
N ASN A 294 -4.36 -13.18 22.92
CA ASN A 294 -5.49 -13.38 23.80
C ASN A 294 -6.27 -12.06 23.94
N GLU A 295 -7.59 -12.10 23.78
CA GLU A 295 -8.47 -10.93 23.59
C GLU A 295 -8.51 -9.94 24.78
N ILE A 296 -7.75 -10.25 25.82
CA ILE A 296 -7.67 -9.63 27.16
C ILE A 296 -7.37 -8.12 27.12
N GLU A 297 -6.70 -7.62 26.07
CA GLU A 297 -6.37 -6.19 25.91
C GLU A 297 -7.19 -5.48 24.80
N LEU A 298 -8.19 -6.17 24.21
CA LEU A 298 -9.16 -5.62 23.27
C LEU A 298 -10.62 -5.74 23.73
N LEU A 299 -10.86 -6.51 24.79
CA LEU A 299 -12.12 -6.66 25.51
C LEU A 299 -12.13 -5.95 26.87
N GLU A 300 -11.77 -4.66 26.90
CA GLU A 300 -12.51 -3.78 27.80
C GLU A 300 -13.90 -3.54 27.16
N PRO A 301 -15.00 -3.99 27.80
CA PRO A 301 -16.32 -3.81 27.25
C PRO A 301 -16.76 -2.35 27.45
N HIS A 302 -16.59 -1.52 26.41
CA HIS A 302 -17.21 -0.19 26.34
C HIS A 302 -18.74 -0.30 26.41
N ARG A 303 -19.29 -0.39 27.63
CA ARG A 303 -20.72 -0.35 27.95
C ARG A 303 -21.25 1.10 27.95
N GLU A 304 -20.66 1.94 27.10
CA GLU A 304 -20.91 3.38 27.01
C GLU A 304 -21.74 3.75 25.77
N TRP A 305 -21.82 2.86 24.77
CA TRP A 305 -22.54 3.12 23.53
C TRP A 305 -24.07 2.97 23.63
N GLU A 306 -24.61 2.59 24.80
CA GLU A 306 -26.06 2.42 25.06
C GLU A 306 -26.70 3.61 25.79
N VAL A 307 -25.94 4.67 26.14
CA VAL A 307 -26.41 5.75 27.05
C VAL A 307 -26.47 7.12 26.35
N ALA A 308 -26.98 7.14 25.12
CA ALA A 308 -27.10 8.36 24.29
C ALA A 308 -28.52 8.64 23.75
N GLU A 309 -29.53 7.85 24.17
CA GLU A 309 -30.95 8.11 23.90
C GLU A 309 -31.77 8.06 25.20
N ALA A 310 -31.72 9.16 25.98
CA ALA A 310 -32.50 9.39 27.21
C ALA A 310 -32.73 10.89 27.42
#